data_AF-A0A1C6T185-F1
#
_entry.id   AF-A0A1C6T185-F1
#
_cell.length_a   1.000
_cell.length_b   1.000
_cell.length_c   1.000
_cell.angle_alpha   90.00
_cell.angle_beta   90.00
_cell.angle_gamma   90.00
#
_symmetry.space_group_name_H-M   'P 1'
#
loop_
_entity.id
_entity.type
_entity.pdbx_description
1 polymer ?
#
loop_
_entity_poly.entity_id
_entity_poly.type
_entity_poly.pdbx_seq_one_letter_code
_entity_poly.pdbx_strand_id
1 'polypeptide(L)'
;MTVAAKRWMAGLLAVAAAYQGVWAAAFPLSFYNDFPAPGLHWVAALGPYNEHLARDVGALNLALLVLSVWALRRPTPPGSPWR
;
A
#
# COMPACT_ATOMS: atom_id res chain seq x y z
N MET A 1 -22.05 -0.67 5.59
CA MET A 1 -21.16 0.20 4.78
C MET A 1 -21.65 0.25 3.34
N THR A 2 -21.81 1.45 2.75
CA THR A 2 -22.25 1.65 1.36
C THR A 2 -21.15 1.24 0.36
N VAL A 3 -21.52 0.99 -0.91
CA VAL A 3 -20.54 0.70 -1.98
C VAL A 3 -19.58 1.89 -2.19
N ALA A 4 -20.09 3.11 -2.10
CA ALA A 4 -19.27 4.32 -2.16
C ALA A 4 -18.22 4.36 -1.04
N ALA A 5 -18.60 4.06 0.20
CA ALA A 5 -17.65 4.00 1.31
C ALA A 5 -16.57 2.92 1.11
N LYS A 6 -16.94 1.74 0.59
CA LYS A 6 -15.97 0.67 0.26
C LYS A 6 -14.96 1.11 -0.81
N ARG A 7 -15.43 1.82 -1.83
CA ARG A 7 -14.56 2.37 -2.89
C ARG A 7 -13.62 3.43 -2.36
N TRP A 8 -14.12 4.35 -1.53
CA TRP A 8 -13.25 5.34 -0.86
C TRP A 8 -12.16 4.66 -0.03
N MET A 9 -12.52 3.64 0.75
CA MET A 9 -11.54 2.86 1.50
C MET A 9 -10.50 2.21 0.59
N ALA A 10 -10.92 1.58 -0.51
CA ALA A 10 -9.99 0.99 -1.48
C ALA A 10 -9.07 2.04 -2.12
N GLY A 11 -9.58 3.25 -2.39
CA GLY A 11 -8.77 4.38 -2.87
C GLY A 11 -7.71 4.81 -1.86
N LEU A 12 -8.07 4.93 -0.58
CA LEU A 12 -7.12 5.27 0.49
C LEU A 12 -6.03 4.20 0.64
N LEU A 13 -6.42 2.92 0.62
CA LEU A 13 -5.48 1.80 0.67
C LEU A 13 -4.53 1.80 -0.54
N ALA A 14 -5.03 2.13 -1.73
CA ALA A 14 -4.20 2.24 -2.92
C ALA A 14 -3.13 3.34 -2.77
N VAL A 15 -3.50 4.51 -2.25
CA VAL A 15 -2.55 5.62 -2.04
C VAL A 15 -1.47 5.25 -1.02
N ALA A 16 -1.87 4.67 0.12
CA ALA A 16 -0.92 4.22 1.15
C ALA A 16 0.05 3.16 0.59
N ALA A 17 -0.49 2.13 -0.07
CA ALA A 17 0.27 1.05 -0.65
C ALA A 17 1.23 1.53 -1.76
N ALA A 18 0.81 2.51 -2.57
CA ALA A 18 1.69 3.14 -3.56
C ALA A 18 2.86 3.88 -2.90
N TYR A 19 2.57 4.71 -1.90
CA TYR A 19 3.58 5.49 -1.20
C TYR A 19 4.66 4.58 -0.59
N GLN A 20 4.22 3.58 0.17
CA GLN A 20 5.10 2.62 0.83
C GLN A 20 5.84 1.74 -0.18
N GLY A 21 5.09 1.18 -1.13
CA GLY A 21 5.59 0.20 -2.08
C GLY A 21 6.63 0.76 -3.03
N VAL A 22 6.38 1.93 -3.62
CA VAL A 22 7.34 2.57 -4.55
C VAL A 22 8.62 2.94 -3.82
N TRP A 23 8.53 3.53 -2.62
CA TRP A 23 9.71 3.94 -1.86
C TRP A 23 10.54 2.73 -1.44
N ALA A 24 9.93 1.73 -0.80
CA ALA A 24 10.64 0.55 -0.32
C ALA A 24 11.23 -0.32 -1.45
N ALA A 25 10.58 -0.40 -2.61
CA ALA A 25 11.09 -1.16 -3.75
C ALA A 25 12.20 -0.44 -4.52
N ALA A 26 12.07 0.87 -4.77
CA ALA A 26 13.02 1.63 -5.58
C ALA A 26 14.21 2.18 -4.77
N PHE A 27 13.99 2.57 -3.52
CA PHE A 27 15.01 3.17 -2.64
C PHE A 27 14.99 2.52 -1.24
N PRO A 28 15.32 1.22 -1.13
CA PRO A 28 15.16 0.46 0.10
C PRO A 28 15.97 1.01 1.28
N LEU A 29 17.17 1.55 1.02
CA LEU A 29 18.01 2.14 2.08
C LEU A 29 17.42 3.45 2.62
N SER A 30 16.94 4.34 1.73
CA SER A 30 16.27 5.57 2.17
C SER A 30 14.96 5.25 2.87
N PHE A 31 14.18 4.29 2.39
CA PHE A 31 12.98 3.83 3.10
C PHE A 31 13.29 3.34 4.52
N TYR A 32 14.32 2.51 4.68
CA TYR A 32 14.74 2.03 5.99
C TYR A 32 15.14 3.16 6.95
N ASN A 33 15.91 4.13 6.45
CA ASN A 33 16.40 5.24 7.26
C ASN A 33 15.31 6.28 7.56
N ASP A 34 14.49 6.65 6.58
CA ASP A 34 13.71 7.89 6.62
C ASP A 34 12.20 7.66 6.74
N PHE A 35 11.71 6.42 6.67
CA PHE A 35 10.26 6.20 6.76
C PHE A 35 9.70 6.60 8.14
N PRO A 36 8.47 7.18 8.21
CA PRO A 36 7.56 7.54 7.12
C PRO A 36 7.77 8.92 6.50
N ALA A 37 8.69 9.72 7.03
CA ALA A 37 9.12 11.00 6.50
C ALA A 37 10.51 11.33 7.11
N PRO A 38 11.36 12.12 6.43
CA PRO A 38 12.74 12.37 6.85
C PRO A 38 12.87 12.67 8.34
N GLY A 39 13.76 11.93 9.02
CA GLY A 39 14.04 12.11 10.45
C GLY A 39 13.14 11.34 11.43
N LEU A 40 12.18 10.54 10.96
CA LEU A 40 11.32 9.75 11.84
C LEU A 40 11.89 8.36 12.20
N HIS A 41 12.67 7.73 11.32
CA HIS A 41 13.42 6.48 11.58
C HIS A 41 12.60 5.28 12.10
N TRP A 42 11.33 5.13 11.70
CA TRP A 42 10.45 4.09 12.26
C TRP A 42 10.92 2.67 11.94
N VAL A 43 11.46 2.43 10.75
CA VAL A 43 11.91 1.11 10.32
C VAL A 43 13.28 0.80 10.91
N ALA A 44 14.20 1.76 10.89
CA ALA A 44 15.54 1.62 11.46
C ALA A 44 15.53 1.29 12.97
N ALA A 45 14.51 1.74 13.71
CA ALA A 45 14.33 1.41 15.12
C ALA A 45 14.06 -0.08 15.40
N LEU A 46 13.68 -0.89 14.39
CA LEU A 46 13.25 -2.28 14.56
C LEU A 46 14.39 -3.30 14.51
N GLY A 47 15.57 -2.92 14.03
CA GLY A 47 16.72 -3.82 13.90
C GLY A 47 17.59 -3.50 12.69
N PRO A 48 18.64 -4.30 12.45
CA PRO A 48 19.61 -4.05 11.37
C PRO A 48 18.97 -4.02 9.97
N TYR A 49 19.58 -3.24 9.07
CA TYR A 49 19.13 -3.14 7.68
C TYR A 49 19.20 -4.49 6.95
N ASN A 50 18.10 -4.85 6.27
CA ASN A 50 18.04 -5.97 5.34
C ASN A 50 17.36 -5.53 4.04
N GLU A 51 18.13 -5.43 2.97
CA GLU A 51 17.63 -4.95 1.68
C GLU A 51 16.57 -5.86 1.07
N HIS A 52 16.73 -7.18 1.15
CA HIS A 52 15.77 -8.14 0.63
C HIS A 52 14.41 -7.97 1.32
N LEU A 53 14.41 -7.89 2.65
CA LEU A 53 13.19 -7.65 3.42
C LEU A 53 12.51 -6.33 3.02
N ALA A 54 13.29 -5.25 2.89
CA ALA A 54 12.73 -3.95 2.49
C ALA A 54 12.10 -4.01 1.09
N ARG A 55 12.76 -4.64 0.13
CA ARG A 55 12.22 -4.81 -1.23
C ARG A 55 11.01 -5.74 -1.27
N ASP A 56 10.98 -6.80 -0.46
CA ASP A 56 9.84 -7.72 -0.36
C ASP A 56 8.60 -7.01 0.21
N VAL A 57 8.78 -6.18 1.25
CA VAL A 57 7.72 -5.30 1.77
C VAL A 57 7.26 -4.31 0.69
N GLY A 58 8.20 -3.77 -0.10
CA GLY A 58 7.89 -2.94 -1.24
C GLY A 58 7.01 -3.65 -2.27
N ALA A 59 7.42 -4.85 -2.70
CA ALA A 59 6.69 -5.68 -3.66
C ALA A 59 5.31 -6.07 -3.15
N LEU A 60 5.18 -6.44 -1.87
CA LEU A 60 3.90 -6.74 -1.23
C LEU A 60 2.94 -5.53 -1.29
N ASN A 61 3.42 -4.34 -0.95
CA ASN A 61 2.61 -3.13 -1.02
C ASN A 61 2.23 -2.78 -2.46
N LEU A 62 3.13 -2.95 -3.43
CA LEU A 62 2.79 -2.76 -4.85
C LEU A 62 1.72 -3.76 -5.33
N ALA A 63 1.75 -5.00 -4.86
CA ALA A 63 0.68 -5.97 -5.14
C ALA A 63 -0.65 -5.53 -4.50
N LEU A 64 -0.64 -5.03 -3.27
CA LEU A 64 -1.82 -4.48 -2.60
C LEU A 64 -2.37 -3.23 -3.30
N LEU A 65 -1.49 -2.38 -3.85
CA LEU A 65 -1.88 -1.25 -4.72
C LEU A 65 -2.68 -1.77 -5.91
N VAL A 66 -2.17 -2.76 -6.63
CA VAL A 66 -2.85 -3.34 -7.80
C VAL A 66 -4.23 -3.88 -7.41
N LEU A 67 -4.32 -4.65 -6.32
CA LEU A 67 -5.58 -5.20 -5.83
C LEU A 67 -6.57 -4.11 -5.38
N SER A 68 -6.08 -3.06 -4.71
CA SER A 68 -6.89 -1.94 -4.24
C SER A 68 -7.44 -1.12 -5.41
N VAL A 69 -6.61 -0.86 -6.43
CA VAL A 69 -7.04 -0.19 -7.68
C VAL A 69 -8.06 -1.05 -8.42
N TRP A 70 -7.88 -2.37 -8.47
CA TRP A 70 -8.85 -3.27 -9.07
C TRP A 70 -10.19 -3.24 -8.32
N ALA A 71 -10.17 -3.31 -6.99
CA ALA A 71 -11.37 -3.24 -6.16
C ALA A 71 -12.10 -1.90 -6.31
N LEU A 72 -11.35 -0.79 -6.43
CA LEU A 72 -11.89 0.55 -6.67
C LEU A 72 -12.65 0.62 -8.01
N ARG A 73 -12.09 0.00 -9.07
CA ARG A 73 -12.63 0.04 -10.44
C ARG A 73 -13.72 -0.99 -10.71
N ARG A 74 -13.87 -2.02 -9.86
CA ARG A 74 -14.84 -3.11 -10.10
C ARG A 74 -16.27 -2.55 -10.24
N PRO A 75 -16.97 -2.81 -11.37
CA PRO A 75 -18.36 -2.41 -11.53
C PRO A 75 -19.27 -3.16 -10.55
N THR A 76 -20.31 -2.49 -10.05
CA THR A 76 -21.39 -3.19 -9.35
C THR A 76 -22.35 -3.75 -10.41
N PRO A 77 -22.65 -5.06 -10.43
CA PRO A 77 -23.60 -5.61 -11.37
C PRO A 77 -24.98 -4.94 -11.20
N PRO A 78 -25.60 -4.42 -12.27
CA PRO A 78 -26.98 -3.99 -12.24
C PRO A 78 -27.88 -5.20 -11.95
N GLY A 79 -28.81 -5.07 -10.99
CA GLY A 79 -29.87 -6.07 -10.77
C GLY A 79 -29.50 -7.30 -9.94
N SER A 80 -28.59 -7.21 -8.95
CA SER A 80 -28.41 -8.34 -8.03
C SER A 80 -29.70 -8.59 -7.21
N PRO A 81 -30.33 -9.77 -7.29
CA PRO A 81 -31.64 -10.05 -6.66
C PRO A 81 -31.58 -10.16 -5.13
N TRP A 82 -30.39 -10.02 -4.55
CA TRP A 82 -30.11 -10.17 -3.12
C TRP A 82 -29.75 -8.84 -2.44
N ARG A 83 -30.31 -7.73 -2.92
CA ARG A 83 -30.20 -6.40 -2.29
C ARG A 83 -31.56 -5.84 -1.94
#